data_AF-A0A2W0CEW1-F1
#
_entry.id   AF-A0A2W0CEW1-F1
#
_cell.length_a   1.000
_cell.length_b   1.000
_cell.length_c   1.000
_cell.angle_alpha   90.00
_cell.angle_beta   90.00
_cell.angle_gamma   90.00
#
_symmetry.space_group_name_H-M   'P 1'
#
loop_
_entity.id
_entity.type
_entity.pdbx_description
1 polymer ?
#
loop_
_entity_poly.entity_id
_entity_poly.type
_entity_poly.pdbx_seq_one_letter_code
_entity_poly.pdbx_strand_id
1 'polypeptide(L)'
;MIKYLYTIEYSENFNEVIFDFGIDTSLKNGYLISNSLGSDIFGDFATVKDEIEKLFELLEGKVTLYEGGGNVNIIKADECFTTIEDIFAEDGEEDSTCKIETLEYAKIILVWAKENYQYKCKRGVMLREEAELAVDWINKKCNKVYELESR
;
A
#
# COMPACT_ATOMS: atom_id res chain seq x y z
N MET A 1 -7.92 -11.36 -2.59
CA MET A 1 -8.62 -10.73 -1.45
C MET A 1 -7.57 -10.44 -0.39
N ILE A 2 -7.61 -9.31 0.31
CA ILE A 2 -6.64 -9.01 1.38
C ILE A 2 -6.86 -9.99 2.53
N LYS A 3 -5.77 -10.58 3.05
CA LYS A 3 -5.81 -11.58 4.13
C LYS A 3 -6.24 -11.01 5.49
N TYR A 4 -5.89 -9.76 5.76
CA TYR A 4 -6.06 -9.10 7.06
C TYR A 4 -7.40 -8.37 7.18
N LEU A 5 -7.87 -8.21 8.42
CA LEU A 5 -9.01 -7.36 8.76
C LEU A 5 -8.64 -5.89 8.64
N TYR A 6 -9.53 -5.12 8.04
CA TYR A 6 -9.38 -3.66 7.95
C TYR A 6 -10.74 -3.00 7.83
N THR A 7 -10.79 -1.72 8.19
CA THR A 7 -11.91 -0.82 7.89
C THR A 7 -11.52 0.20 6.84
N ILE A 8 -12.51 0.70 6.12
CA ILE A 8 -12.34 1.75 5.12
C ILE A 8 -13.05 3.01 5.64
N GLU A 9 -12.31 4.11 5.75
CA GLU A 9 -12.86 5.43 6.03
C GLU A 9 -12.67 6.34 4.81
N TYR A 10 -13.69 7.12 4.49
CA TYR A 10 -13.67 8.11 3.41
C TYR A 10 -13.57 9.50 4.02
N SER A 11 -12.36 10.09 4.02
CA SER A 11 -12.13 11.40 4.60
C SER A 11 -12.54 12.51 3.64
N GLU A 12 -13.58 13.24 3.98
CA GLU A 12 -14.03 14.41 3.21
C GLU A 12 -13.06 15.58 3.29
N ASN A 13 -12.36 15.73 4.42
CA ASN A 13 -11.43 16.85 4.67
C ASN A 13 -10.16 16.71 3.83
N PHE A 14 -9.67 15.49 3.66
CA PHE A 14 -8.46 15.20 2.90
C PHE A 14 -8.76 14.73 1.46
N ASN A 15 -10.02 14.42 1.13
CA ASN A 15 -10.45 13.79 -0.13
C ASN A 15 -9.72 12.48 -0.40
N GLU A 16 -9.56 11.67 0.64
CA GLU A 16 -8.75 10.45 0.60
C GLU A 16 -9.46 9.28 1.29
N VAL A 17 -9.05 8.09 0.90
CA VAL A 17 -9.48 6.84 1.50
C VAL A 17 -8.43 6.35 2.49
N ILE A 18 -8.85 6.03 3.71
CA ILE A 18 -7.99 5.50 4.76
C ILE A 18 -8.35 4.03 4.96
N PHE A 19 -7.36 3.15 4.85
CA PHE A 19 -7.50 1.75 5.25
C PHE A 19 -6.90 1.60 6.64
N ASP A 20 -7.74 1.31 7.63
CA ASP A 20 -7.32 1.11 9.02
C ASP A 20 -7.14 -0.38 9.32
N PHE A 21 -5.89 -0.78 9.55
CA PHE A 21 -5.49 -2.14 9.91
C PHE A 21 -5.24 -2.32 11.41
N GLY A 22 -5.42 -1.28 12.23
CA GLY A 22 -5.22 -1.33 13.68
C GLY A 22 -6.18 -2.28 14.40
N ILE A 23 -7.28 -2.67 13.74
CA ILE A 23 -8.27 -3.62 14.27
C ILE A 23 -7.83 -5.10 14.17
N ASP A 24 -6.82 -5.43 13.35
CA ASP A 24 -6.37 -6.80 13.16
C ASP A 24 -5.34 -7.19 14.23
N THR A 25 -5.76 -8.00 15.20
CA THR A 25 -4.89 -8.45 16.30
C THR A 25 -3.77 -9.40 15.86
N SER A 26 -3.83 -9.97 14.65
CA SER A 26 -2.76 -10.81 14.10
C SER A 26 -1.63 -9.99 13.47
N LEU A 27 -1.88 -8.72 13.19
CA LEU A 27 -0.95 -7.81 12.57
C LEU A 27 -0.41 -6.82 13.61
N LYS A 28 0.78 -7.13 14.15
CA LYS A 28 1.44 -6.22 15.09
C LYS A 28 1.68 -4.87 14.42
N ASN A 29 1.25 -3.79 15.08
CA ASN A 29 1.37 -2.40 14.61
C ASN A 29 0.78 -2.18 13.21
N GLY A 30 -0.35 -2.82 12.89
CA GLY A 30 -1.01 -2.70 11.58
C GLY A 30 -1.28 -1.25 11.14
N TYR A 31 -1.45 -0.32 12.07
CA TYR A 31 -1.60 1.11 11.79
C TYR A 31 -0.43 1.70 10.97
N LEU A 32 0.76 1.09 10.99
CA LEU A 32 1.90 1.52 10.17
C LEU A 32 1.66 1.30 8.67
N ILE A 33 0.86 0.29 8.30
CA ILE A 33 0.39 0.14 6.91
C ILE A 33 -0.49 1.34 6.55
N SER A 34 -1.44 1.69 7.42
CA SER A 34 -2.34 2.83 7.24
C SER A 34 -1.57 4.15 7.06
N ASN A 35 -0.59 4.39 7.93
CA ASN A 35 0.29 5.57 7.84
C ASN A 35 1.09 5.57 6.53
N SER A 36 1.59 4.40 6.10
CA SER A 36 2.30 4.27 4.84
C SER A 36 1.46 4.67 3.65
N LEU A 37 0.21 4.19 3.58
CA LEU A 37 -0.71 4.52 2.48
C LEU A 37 -1.06 6.01 2.42
N GLY A 38 -1.07 6.71 3.56
CA GLY A 38 -1.28 8.16 3.64
C GLY A 38 -0.03 9.01 3.42
N SER A 39 1.14 8.39 3.18
CA SER A 39 2.41 9.10 3.03
C SER A 39 2.59 9.70 1.63
N ASP A 40 3.61 10.54 1.48
CA ASP A 40 4.01 11.14 0.21
C ASP A 40 4.41 10.11 -0.86
N ILE A 41 4.83 8.90 -0.44
CA ILE A 41 5.16 7.78 -1.33
C ILE A 41 3.98 7.45 -2.27
N PHE A 42 2.75 7.62 -1.80
CA PHE A 42 1.55 7.34 -2.58
C PHE A 42 0.76 8.60 -2.95
N GLY A 43 1.44 9.75 -2.98
CA GLY A 43 0.83 11.05 -3.23
C GLY A 43 0.24 11.22 -4.64
N ASP A 44 0.79 10.53 -5.65
CA ASP A 44 0.27 10.57 -7.02
C ASP A 44 0.30 9.20 -7.72
N PHE A 45 -0.25 9.15 -8.94
CA PHE A 45 -0.35 7.90 -9.69
C PHE A 45 0.98 7.42 -10.27
N ALA A 46 1.92 8.31 -10.57
CA ALA A 46 3.24 7.90 -11.04
C ALA A 46 4.02 7.23 -9.91
N THR A 47 3.99 7.78 -8.69
CA THR A 47 4.68 7.16 -7.55
C THR A 47 4.06 5.82 -7.19
N VAL A 48 2.72 5.70 -7.13
CA VAL A 48 2.04 4.41 -6.92
C VAL A 48 2.46 3.35 -7.96
N LYS A 49 2.61 3.76 -9.23
CA LYS A 49 3.06 2.86 -10.30
C LYS A 49 4.47 2.36 -10.04
N ASP A 50 5.39 3.27 -9.78
CA ASP A 50 6.80 2.94 -9.58
C ASP A 50 6.97 2.00 -8.40
N GLU A 51 6.27 2.24 -7.29
CA GLU A 51 6.34 1.38 -6.11
C GLU A 51 5.80 -0.03 -6.35
N ILE A 52 4.64 -0.15 -7.00
CA ILE A 52 4.09 -1.46 -7.38
C ILE A 52 5.00 -2.20 -8.36
N GLU A 53 5.64 -1.49 -9.29
CA GLU A 53 6.53 -2.12 -10.26
C GLU A 53 7.79 -2.67 -9.60
N LYS A 54 8.40 -1.92 -8.67
CA LYS A 54 9.53 -2.43 -7.87
C LYS A 54 9.15 -3.65 -7.03
N LEU A 55 7.99 -3.63 -6.37
CA LEU A 55 7.49 -4.78 -5.61
C LEU A 55 7.25 -5.99 -6.51
N PHE A 56 6.78 -5.80 -7.74
CA PHE A 56 6.60 -6.91 -8.69
C PHE A 56 7.92 -7.44 -9.21
N GLU A 57 8.93 -6.59 -9.45
CA GLU A 57 10.27 -7.07 -9.80
C GLU A 57 10.86 -7.95 -8.70
N LEU A 58 10.64 -7.57 -7.43
CA LEU A 58 11.02 -8.35 -6.27
C LEU A 58 10.28 -9.69 -6.20
N LEU A 59 8.95 -9.68 -6.33
CA LEU A 59 8.11 -10.89 -6.30
C LEU A 59 8.36 -11.83 -7.49
N GLU A 60 8.90 -11.31 -8.59
CA GLU A 60 9.34 -12.10 -9.75
C GLU A 60 10.77 -12.62 -9.64
N GLY A 61 11.47 -12.31 -8.54
CA GLY A 61 12.87 -12.71 -8.31
C GLY A 61 13.87 -11.98 -9.21
N LYS A 62 13.50 -10.84 -9.81
CA LYS A 62 14.41 -10.02 -10.63
C LYS A 62 15.36 -9.20 -9.77
N VAL A 63 14.91 -8.81 -8.58
CA VAL A 63 15.70 -8.19 -7.52
C VAL A 63 15.48 -8.95 -6.23
N THR A 64 16.43 -8.87 -5.29
CA THR A 64 16.38 -9.61 -4.02
C THR A 64 15.95 -8.76 -2.83
N LEU A 65 16.03 -7.43 -2.98
CA LEU A 65 15.72 -6.49 -1.93
C LEU A 65 15.09 -5.24 -2.56
N TYR A 66 14.04 -4.76 -1.92
CA TYR A 66 13.47 -3.45 -2.14
C TYR A 66 13.67 -2.62 -0.87
N GLU A 67 14.10 -1.38 -1.06
CA GLU A 67 14.11 -0.36 -0.02
C GLU A 67 13.39 0.88 -0.54
N GLY A 68 12.47 1.38 0.27
CA GLY A 68 11.71 2.59 0.03
C GLY A 68 11.34 3.21 1.38
N GLY A 69 10.29 4.02 1.37
CA GLY A 69 9.92 4.82 2.52
C GLY A 69 9.76 6.28 2.13
N GLY A 70 9.18 7.02 3.05
CA GLY A 70 8.74 8.38 2.84
C GLY A 70 8.94 9.20 4.08
N ASN A 71 8.18 10.26 4.20
CA ASN A 71 8.28 11.20 5.31
C ASN A 71 7.84 10.64 6.68
N VAL A 72 7.25 9.45 6.73
CA VAL A 72 6.71 8.85 7.96
C VAL A 72 7.17 7.42 8.25
N ASN A 73 7.83 6.75 7.30
CA ASN A 73 8.30 5.38 7.50
C ASN A 73 9.46 5.01 6.59
N ILE A 74 10.15 3.93 6.96
CA ILE A 74 11.08 3.19 6.11
C ILE A 74 10.41 1.87 5.72
N ILE A 75 10.51 1.49 4.45
CA ILE A 75 9.95 0.22 3.95
C ILE A 75 11.10 -0.63 3.42
N LYS A 76 11.20 -1.86 3.90
CA LYS A 76 12.16 -2.85 3.40
C LYS A 76 11.42 -4.13 3.07
N ALA A 77 11.65 -4.68 1.87
CA ALA A 77 11.00 -5.91 1.45
C ALA A 77 11.96 -6.89 0.81
N ASP A 78 11.80 -8.17 1.14
CA ASP A 78 12.30 -9.30 0.36
C ASP A 78 11.12 -10.03 -0.32
N GLU A 79 11.40 -11.14 -1.01
CA GLU A 79 10.36 -11.91 -1.72
C GLU A 79 9.23 -12.42 -0.82
N CYS A 80 9.51 -12.62 0.48
CA CYS A 80 8.58 -13.20 1.44
C CYS A 80 7.88 -12.11 2.26
N PHE A 81 8.62 -11.15 2.81
CA PHE A 81 8.11 -10.20 3.79
C PHE A 81 8.53 -8.76 3.52
N THR A 82 7.58 -7.87 3.79
CA THR A 82 7.79 -6.43 3.91
C THR A 82 7.76 -6.02 5.37
N THR A 83 8.72 -5.20 5.77
CA THR A 83 8.79 -4.54 7.07
C THR A 83 8.60 -3.04 6.87
N ILE A 84 7.69 -2.45 7.64
CA ILE A 84 7.42 -1.02 7.69
C ILE A 84 7.85 -0.55 9.07
N GLU A 85 8.74 0.43 9.11
CA GLU A 85 9.35 0.96 10.33
C GLU A 85 8.97 2.42 10.52
N ASP A 86 8.48 2.77 11.70
CA ASP A 86 8.20 4.15 12.11
C ASP A 86 9.50 4.89 12.37
N ILE A 87 9.73 5.99 11.63
CA ILE A 87 10.95 6.79 11.77
C ILE A 87 10.92 7.72 12.99
N PHE A 88 9.76 7.85 13.65
CA PHE A 88 9.59 8.70 14.83
C PHE A 88 9.59 7.93 16.15
N ALA A 89 9.62 6.59 16.10
CA ALA A 89 9.68 5.78 17.30
C ALA A 89 11.01 5.99 18.03
N GLU A 90 10.96 6.05 19.37
CA GLU A 90 12.17 6.14 20.18
C GLU A 90 12.93 4.79 20.19
N ASP A 91 14.26 4.86 20.31
CA ASP A 91 15.12 3.68 20.35
C ASP A 91 14.67 2.72 21.47
N GLY A 92 14.17 1.54 21.08
CA GLY A 92 13.73 0.49 22.00
C GLY A 92 12.23 0.41 22.26
N GLU A 93 11.40 1.20 21.57
CA GLU A 93 9.95 0.99 21.58
C GLU A 93 9.59 -0.31 20.87
N GLU A 94 8.87 -1.19 21.57
CA GLU A 94 8.41 -2.49 21.02
C GLU A 94 7.47 -2.32 19.81
N ASP A 95 6.89 -1.13 19.62
CA ASP A 95 5.84 -0.84 18.64
C ASP A 95 6.29 -0.03 17.41
N SER A 96 7.58 -0.11 17.05
CA SER A 96 8.15 0.65 15.93
C SER A 96 8.04 -0.02 14.56
N THR A 97 7.63 -1.30 14.47
CA THR A 97 7.62 -2.04 13.19
C THR A 97 6.36 -2.86 12.97
N CYS A 98 5.93 -2.93 11.69
CA CYS A 98 4.90 -3.82 11.19
C CYS A 98 5.52 -4.74 10.14
N LYS A 99 5.26 -6.05 10.23
CA LYS A 99 5.74 -7.05 9.28
C LYS A 99 4.57 -7.81 8.63
N ILE A 100 4.58 -7.89 7.31
CA ILE A 100 3.52 -8.48 6.49
C ILE A 100 4.12 -9.22 5.29
N GLU A 101 3.43 -10.20 4.70
CA GLU A 101 3.91 -10.82 3.46
C GLU A 101 3.99 -9.79 2.31
N THR A 102 5.07 -9.82 1.53
CA THR A 102 5.29 -8.83 0.44
C THR A 102 4.18 -8.87 -0.59
N LEU A 103 3.66 -10.06 -0.89
CA LEU A 103 2.52 -10.22 -1.79
C LEU A 103 1.24 -9.56 -1.23
N GLU A 104 1.00 -9.70 0.08
CA GLU A 104 -0.14 -9.05 0.75
C GLU A 104 0.02 -7.53 0.78
N TYR A 105 1.23 -7.03 1.02
CA TYR A 105 1.49 -5.59 0.97
C TYR A 105 1.20 -5.00 -0.42
N ALA A 106 1.64 -5.66 -1.49
CA ALA A 106 1.32 -5.26 -2.86
C ALA A 106 -0.20 -5.29 -3.14
N LYS A 107 -0.94 -6.29 -2.63
CA LYS A 107 -2.41 -6.35 -2.73
C LYS A 107 -3.05 -5.13 -2.05
N ILE A 108 -2.61 -4.79 -0.85
CA ILE A 108 -3.15 -3.68 -0.06
C ILE A 108 -2.99 -2.37 -0.83
N ILE A 109 -1.79 -2.07 -1.34
CA ILE A 109 -1.54 -0.84 -2.11
C ILE A 109 -2.47 -0.76 -3.33
N LEU A 110 -2.63 -1.85 -4.09
CA LEU A 110 -3.49 -1.85 -5.28
C LEU A 110 -4.97 -1.63 -4.95
N VAL A 111 -5.48 -2.31 -3.91
CA VAL A 111 -6.88 -2.17 -3.49
C VAL A 111 -7.13 -0.77 -2.94
N TRP A 112 -6.25 -0.26 -2.10
CA TRP A 112 -6.31 1.11 -1.59
C TRP A 112 -6.28 2.14 -2.73
N ALA A 113 -5.32 2.03 -3.65
CA ALA A 113 -5.16 2.97 -4.76
C ALA A 113 -6.42 3.02 -5.63
N LYS A 114 -7.03 1.85 -5.91
CA LYS A 114 -8.28 1.78 -6.69
C LYS A 114 -9.40 2.54 -6.00
N GLU A 115 -9.62 2.29 -4.72
CA GLU A 115 -10.65 2.98 -3.93
C GLU A 115 -10.37 4.48 -3.85
N ASN A 116 -9.11 4.87 -3.64
CA ASN A 116 -8.69 6.26 -3.49
C ASN A 116 -8.93 7.07 -4.78
N TYR A 117 -8.52 6.57 -5.94
CA TYR A 117 -8.75 7.27 -7.22
C TYR A 117 -10.23 7.36 -7.59
N GLN A 118 -11.00 6.30 -7.33
CA GLN A 118 -12.45 6.34 -7.52
C GLN A 118 -13.11 7.37 -6.60
N TYR A 119 -12.66 7.48 -5.35
CA TYR A 119 -13.17 8.46 -4.40
C TYR A 119 -12.77 9.89 -4.79
N LYS A 120 -11.50 10.14 -5.15
CA LYS A 120 -11.03 11.46 -5.65
C LYS A 120 -11.83 11.92 -6.87
N CYS A 121 -12.16 11.01 -7.79
CA CYS A 121 -13.03 11.30 -8.93
C CYS A 121 -14.46 11.67 -8.49
N LYS A 122 -15.07 10.89 -7.57
CA LYS A 122 -16.41 11.20 -7.02
C LYS A 122 -16.46 12.55 -6.32
N ARG A 123 -15.37 12.98 -5.67
CA ARG A 123 -15.23 14.28 -5.00
C ARG A 123 -14.94 15.43 -5.96
N GLY A 124 -14.71 15.17 -7.24
CA GLY A 124 -14.35 16.18 -8.25
C GLY A 124 -12.92 16.71 -8.11
N VAL A 125 -12.06 16.01 -7.37
CA VAL A 125 -10.64 16.35 -7.16
C VAL A 125 -9.75 15.80 -8.27
N MET A 126 -10.24 14.81 -9.01
CA MET A 126 -9.55 14.15 -10.12
C MET A 126 -10.48 14.06 -11.33
N LEU A 127 -9.92 14.24 -12.54
CA LEU A 127 -10.69 14.09 -13.77
C LEU A 127 -11.12 12.64 -13.95
N ARG A 128 -12.30 12.45 -14.56
CA ARG A 128 -12.84 11.11 -14.78
C ARG A 128 -11.94 10.25 -15.66
N GLU A 129 -11.40 10.83 -16.72
CA GLU A 129 -10.51 10.13 -17.65
C GLU A 129 -9.21 9.67 -16.94
N GLU A 130 -8.66 10.51 -16.06
CA GLU A 130 -7.47 10.17 -15.26
C GLU A 130 -7.76 9.02 -14.30
N ALA A 131 -8.89 9.07 -13.60
CA ALA A 131 -9.30 8.02 -12.68
C ALA A 131 -9.58 6.69 -13.40
N GLU A 132 -10.22 6.73 -14.58
CA GLU A 132 -10.47 5.53 -15.39
C GLU A 132 -9.16 4.89 -15.87
N LEU A 133 -8.20 5.69 -16.35
CA LEU A 133 -6.87 5.19 -16.72
C LEU A 133 -6.12 4.57 -15.55
N ALA A 134 -6.21 5.18 -14.36
CA ALA A 134 -5.59 4.65 -13.16
C ALA A 134 -6.21 3.32 -12.74
N VAL A 135 -7.54 3.26 -12.67
CA VAL A 135 -8.29 2.05 -12.31
C VAL A 135 -8.04 0.91 -13.30
N ASP A 136 -7.97 1.19 -14.60
CA ASP A 136 -7.68 0.17 -15.62
C ASP A 136 -6.29 -0.43 -15.47
N TRP A 137 -5.27 0.41 -15.20
CA TRP A 137 -3.93 -0.07 -14.92
C TRP A 137 -3.90 -0.90 -13.63
N ILE A 138 -4.56 -0.44 -12.57
CA ILE A 138 -4.63 -1.15 -11.28
C ILE A 138 -5.30 -2.51 -11.45
N ASN A 139 -6.40 -2.60 -12.20
CA ASN A 139 -7.09 -3.87 -12.47
C ASN A 139 -6.17 -4.86 -13.19
N LYS A 140 -5.36 -4.41 -14.16
CA LYS A 140 -4.36 -5.26 -14.83
C LYS A 140 -3.31 -5.77 -13.85
N LYS A 141 -2.84 -4.93 -12.92
CA LYS A 141 -1.85 -5.32 -11.91
C LYS A 141 -2.45 -6.24 -10.85
N CYS A 142 -3.72 -6.07 -10.47
CA CYS A 142 -4.43 -7.02 -9.60
C CYS A 142 -4.48 -8.43 -10.20
N ASN A 143 -4.74 -8.55 -11.51
CA ASN A 143 -4.71 -9.87 -12.19
C ASN A 143 -3.34 -10.53 -12.07
N LYS A 144 -2.26 -9.77 -12.27
CA LYS A 144 -0.89 -10.25 -12.11
C LYS A 144 -0.60 -10.73 -10.69
N VAL A 145 -1.14 -10.07 -9.66
CA VAL A 145 -1.02 -10.53 -8.27
C VAL A 145 -1.72 -11.87 -8.06
N TYR A 146 -2.90 -12.07 -8.64
CA TYR A 146 -3.60 -13.35 -8.54
C TYR A 146 -2.84 -14.49 -9.22
N GLU A 147 -2.14 -14.20 -10.32
CA GLU A 147 -1.25 -15.16 -10.97
C GLU A 147 -0.06 -15.52 -10.08
N LEU A 148 0.50 -14.57 -9.33
CA LEU A 148 1.59 -14.81 -8.37
C LEU A 148 1.13 -15.59 -7.13
N GLU A 149 -0.08 -15.31 -6.63
CA GLU A 149 -0.69 -16.01 -5.49
C GLU A 149 -0.96 -17.50 -5.77
N SER A 150 -1.17 -17.83 -7.04
CA SER A 150 -1.52 -19.20 -7.48
C SER A 150 -0.29 -20.08 -7.78
N ARG A 151 0.93 -19.57 -7.59
CA ARG A 151 2.19 -20.30 -7.82
C ARG A 151 2.61 -21.08 -6.58
#